data_AF-A0A2E9UP40-F1
#
_entry.id   AF-A0A2E9UP40-F1
#
_cell.length_a   1.000
_cell.length_b   1.000
_cell.length_c   1.000
_cell.angle_alpha   90.00
_cell.angle_beta   90.00
_cell.angle_gamma   90.00
#
_symmetry.space_group_name_H-M   'P 1'
#
loop_
_entity.id
_entity.type
_entity.pdbx_description
1 polymer ?
#
loop_
_entity_poly.entity_id
_entity_poly.type
_entity_poly.pdbx_seq_one_letter_code
_entity_poly.pdbx_strand_id
1 'polypeptide(L)'
;MAQTNGFTPLTPGQVQRYSRHLIMDGVGSVGQRKLIDAKVLIIGAGGLGSPIALYLALAGVGTLGIADFDTVDVSNLQRQIL
;
A
#
# COMPACT_ATOMS: atom_id res chain seq x y z
N MET A 1 26.74 -9.38 12.45
CA MET A 1 25.93 -9.09 11.25
C MET A 1 24.51 -9.53 11.55
N ALA A 2 23.59 -8.59 11.75
CA ALA A 2 22.22 -8.91 12.17
C ALA A 2 21.51 -9.69 11.06
N GLN A 3 20.86 -10.79 11.44
CA GLN A 3 20.15 -11.69 10.54
C GLN A 3 19.15 -10.89 9.69
N THR A 4 19.37 -10.84 8.37
CA THR A 4 18.38 -10.33 7.43
C THR A 4 17.26 -11.36 7.37
N ASN A 5 16.23 -11.20 8.21
CA ASN A 5 14.90 -11.76 7.94
C ASN A 5 14.63 -11.48 6.46
N GLY A 6 14.47 -12.50 5.61
CA GLY A 6 14.58 -12.48 4.14
C GLY A 6 13.63 -11.55 3.36
N PHE A 7 13.56 -10.30 3.79
CA PHE A 7 12.77 -9.19 3.29
C PHE A 7 13.72 -8.07 2.85
N THR A 8 13.28 -7.30 1.87
CA THR A 8 14.08 -6.24 1.26
C THR A 8 14.47 -5.16 2.28
N PRO A 9 15.75 -4.76 2.36
CA PRO A 9 16.16 -3.63 3.19
C PRO A 9 15.48 -2.32 2.76
N LEU A 10 15.11 -1.48 3.73
CA LEU A 10 14.55 -0.16 3.43
C LEU A 10 15.64 0.78 2.90
N THR A 11 15.34 1.47 1.80
CA THR A 11 16.17 2.58 1.32
C THR A 11 16.05 3.80 2.25
N PRO A 12 17.02 4.73 2.25
CA PRO A 12 16.92 5.96 3.04
C PRO A 12 15.64 6.76 2.77
N GLY A 13 15.20 6.83 1.51
CA GLY A 13 13.95 7.49 1.14
C GLY A 13 12.70 6.79 1.70
N GLN A 14 12.69 5.46 1.74
CA GLN A 14 11.61 4.70 2.38
C GLN A 14 11.62 4.87 3.91
N VAL A 15 12.80 4.93 4.54
CA VAL A 15 12.90 5.22 5.98
C VAL A 15 12.34 6.61 6.29
N GLN A 16 12.64 7.62 5.48
CA GLN A 16 12.07 8.96 5.64
C GLN A 16 10.55 8.96 5.45
N ARG A 17 10.06 8.38 4.34
CA ARG A 17 8.63 8.31 3.99
C ARG A 17 7.80 7.58 5.04
N TYR A 18 8.28 6.44 5.52
CA TYR A 18 7.54 5.57 6.44
C TYR A 18 7.94 5.74 7.91
N SER A 19 8.69 6.80 8.25
CA SER A 19 9.20 7.05 9.61
C SER A 19 8.13 6.93 10.70
N ARG A 20 6.90 7.40 10.45
CA ARG A 20 5.77 7.27 11.39
C ARG A 20 5.24 5.83 11.52
N HIS A 21 5.29 5.01 10.48
CA HIS A 21 4.91 3.59 10.56
C HIS A 21 6.00 2.75 11.24
N LEU A 22 7.27 3.13 11.09
CA LEU A 22 8.40 2.42 11.70
C LEU A 22 8.41 2.48 13.23
N ILE A 23 7.78 3.50 13.82
CA ILE A 23 7.64 3.65 15.28
C ILE A 23 6.30 3.12 15.81
N MET A 24 5.38 2.68 14.95
CA MET A 24 4.10 2.13 15.38
C MET A 24 4.28 0.73 15.94
N ASP A 25 3.71 0.51 17.12
CA ASP A 25 3.64 -0.82 17.72
C ASP A 25 2.86 -1.78 16.80
N GLY A 26 3.31 -3.03 16.73
CA GLY A 26 2.77 -4.05 15.81
C GLY A 26 3.17 -3.91 14.33
N VAL A 27 3.66 -2.76 13.87
CA VAL A 27 4.20 -2.60 12.50
C VAL A 27 5.72 -2.67 12.53
N GLY A 28 6.37 -1.64 13.06
CA GLY A 28 7.81 -1.52 13.12
C GLY A 28 8.53 -1.71 11.77
N SER A 29 9.85 -1.86 11.84
CA SER A 29 10.67 -2.06 10.63
C SER A 29 10.41 -3.39 9.92
N VAL A 30 9.94 -4.42 10.64
CA VAL A 30 9.66 -5.73 10.05
C VAL A 30 8.34 -5.70 9.29
N GLY A 31 7.29 -5.11 9.86
CA GLY A 31 5.99 -4.94 9.19
C GLY A 31 6.09 -4.06 7.94
N GLN A 32 6.83 -2.95 8.01
CA GLN A 32 7.01 -2.08 6.84
C GLN A 32 7.71 -2.79 5.68
N ARG A 33 8.71 -3.64 5.97
CA ARG A 33 9.39 -4.45 4.94
C ARG A 33 8.47 -5.52 4.34
N LYS A 34 7.63 -6.16 5.17
CA LYS A 34 6.59 -7.07 4.70
C LYS A 34 5.62 -6.39 3.74
N LEU A 35 5.21 -5.15 4.02
CA LEU A 35 4.35 -4.38 3.11
C LEU A 35 5.06 -4.09 1.78
N ILE A 36 6.32 -3.64 1.83
CA ILE A 36 7.10 -3.36 0.61
C ILE A 36 7.30 -4.62 -0.25
N ASP A 37 7.43 -5.80 0.34
CA ASP A 37 7.55 -7.05 -0.42
C ASP A 37 6.19 -7.65 -0.82
N ALA A 38 5.08 -7.10 -0.33
CA ALA A 38 3.73 -7.61 -0.61
C ALA A 38 3.24 -7.25 -2.02
N LYS A 39 2.41 -8.15 -2.56
CA LYS A 39 1.68 -7.98 -3.81
C LYS A 39 0.19 -8.16 -3.54
N VAL A 40 -0.61 -7.17 -3.89
CA VAL A 40 -2.06 -7.18 -3.67
C VAL A 40 -2.77 -6.92 -5.00
N LEU A 41 -3.77 -7.73 -5.32
CA LEU A 41 -4.70 -7.51 -6.42
C LEU A 41 -6.03 -6.98 -5.86
N ILE A 42 -6.46 -5.83 -6.36
CA ILE A 42 -7.75 -5.20 -6.04
C ILE A 42 -8.66 -5.42 -7.25
N ILE A 43 -9.83 -6.03 -7.01
CA ILE A 43 -10.83 -6.26 -8.04
C ILE A 43 -11.97 -5.26 -7.81
N GLY A 44 -12.14 -4.35 -8.76
CA GLY A 44 -12.98 -3.15 -8.67
C GLY A 44 -12.20 -1.94 -8.15
N ALA A 45 -12.20 -0.87 -8.92
CA ALA A 45 -11.68 0.47 -8.64
C ALA A 45 -12.81 1.46 -8.29
N GLY A 46 -14.03 0.96 -8.04
CA GLY A 46 -15.18 1.75 -7.61
C GLY A 46 -15.15 2.15 -6.13
N GLY A 47 -16.31 2.37 -5.51
CA GLY A 47 -16.40 3.09 -4.22
C GLY A 47 -15.68 2.44 -3.03
N LEU A 48 -15.43 1.13 -3.09
CA LEU A 48 -14.59 0.42 -2.11
C LEU A 48 -13.14 0.30 -2.58
N GLY A 49 -12.95 0.06 -3.88
CA GLY A 49 -11.65 -0.07 -4.51
C GLY A 49 -10.79 1.17 -4.37
N SER A 50 -11.37 2.35 -4.61
CA SER A 50 -10.65 3.63 -4.56
C SER A 50 -9.99 3.87 -3.19
N PRO A 51 -10.70 3.84 -2.05
CA PRO A 51 -10.05 4.05 -0.75
C PRO A 51 -9.08 2.92 -0.38
N ILE A 52 -9.38 1.67 -0.72
CA ILE A 52 -8.46 0.55 -0.44
C ILE A 52 -7.13 0.73 -1.19
N ALA A 53 -7.19 1.02 -2.48
CA ALA A 53 -6.01 1.25 -3.31
C ALA A 53 -5.18 2.42 -2.78
N LEU A 54 -5.86 3.53 -2.43
CA LEU A 54 -5.22 4.70 -1.83
C LEU A 54 -4.45 4.33 -0.55
N TYR A 55 -5.11 3.69 0.41
CA TYR A 55 -4.47 3.39 1.70
C TYR A 55 -3.39 2.32 1.61
N LEU A 56 -3.53 1.32 0.74
CA LEU A 56 -2.47 0.33 0.53
C LEU A 56 -1.24 0.95 -0.14
N ALA A 57 -1.43 1.87 -1.09
CA ALA A 57 -0.33 2.60 -1.71
C ALA A 57 0.40 3.48 -0.68
N LEU A 58 -0.35 4.22 0.14
CA LEU A 58 0.20 5.06 1.22
C LEU A 58 0.90 4.24 2.30
N ALA A 59 0.37 3.07 2.65
CA ALA A 59 1.00 2.14 3.59
C ALA A 59 2.32 1.57 3.06
N GLY A 60 2.52 1.60 1.74
CA GLY A 60 3.76 1.16 1.08
C GLY A 60 3.73 -0.30 0.64
N VAL A 61 2.57 -0.81 0.22
CA VAL A 61 2.51 -2.09 -0.51
C VAL A 61 3.33 -1.97 -1.79
N GLY A 62 4.28 -2.87 -2.02
CA GLY A 62 5.23 -2.74 -3.13
C GLY A 62 4.65 -3.01 -4.51
N THR A 63 3.63 -3.86 -4.62
CA THR A 63 2.93 -4.10 -5.88
C THR A 63 1.42 -4.08 -5.68
N LEU A 64 0.76 -3.16 -6.37
CA LEU A 64 -0.70 -3.10 -6.46
C LEU A 64 -1.12 -3.39 -7.89
N GLY A 65 -1.87 -4.48 -8.08
CA GLY A 65 -2.64 -4.72 -9.28
C GLY A 65 -4.07 -4.23 -9.06
N ILE A 66 -4.65 -3.56 -10.05
CA ILE A 66 -6.06 -3.13 -10.02
C ILE A 66 -6.72 -3.63 -11.30
N ALA A 67 -7.84 -4.32 -11.17
CA ALA A 67 -8.66 -4.80 -12.27
C ALA A 67 -10.07 -4.23 -12.13
N ASP A 68 -10.50 -3.43 -13.09
CA ASP A 68 -11.88 -2.94 -13.20
C ASP A 68 -12.33 -3.08 -14.66
N PHE A 69 -13.60 -3.40 -14.86
CA PHE A 69 -14.22 -3.61 -16.17
C PHE A 69 -15.20 -2.47 -16.53
N ASP A 70 -15.48 -1.57 -15.59
CA ASP A 70 -16.38 -0.44 -15.79
C ASP A 70 -15.63 0.82 -16.24
N THR A 71 -16.37 1.79 -16.77
CA THR A 71 -15.87 3.14 -17.11
C THR A 71 -16.28 4.16 -16.06
N VAL A 72 -15.46 5.19 -15.86
CA VAL A 72 -15.77 6.30 -14.95
C VAL A 72 -17.03 7.03 -15.42
N ASP A 73 -17.93 7.31 -14.47
CA ASP A 73 -19.17 8.05 -14.69
C ASP A 73 -19.33 9.16 -13.63
N VAL A 74 -19.81 10.32 -14.04
CA VAL A 74 -19.98 11.51 -13.17
C VAL A 74 -20.89 11.21 -11.97
N SER A 75 -21.91 10.37 -12.15
CA SER A 75 -22.83 9.95 -11.08
C SER A 75 -22.18 9.06 -10.01
N ASN A 76 -20.91 8.70 -10.18
CA ASN A 76 -20.15 7.88 -9.24
C ASN A 76 -19.06 8.65 -8.45
N LEU A 77 -18.74 9.88 -8.85
CA LEU A 77 -17.62 10.65 -8.29
C LEU A 77 -17.79 11.04 -6.81
N GLN A 78 -19.02 11.07 -6.30
CA GLN A 78 -19.29 11.30 -4.87
C GLN A 78 -18.78 10.18 -3.96
N ARG A 79 -18.44 9.00 -4.52
CA ARG A 79 -17.95 7.84 -3.75
C ARG A 79 -16.68 7.20 -4.31
N GLN A 80 -16.28 7.53 -5.54
CA GLN A 80 -15.06 7.02 -6.20
C GLN A 80 -14.03 8.15 -6.26
N ILE A 81 -13.08 8.14 -5.32
CA ILE A 81 -12.18 9.27 -5.05
C ILE A 81 -10.88 9.22 -5.89
N LEU A 82 -10.50 8.02 -6.36
CA LEU A 82 -9.42 7.82 -7.33
C LEU A 82 -10.02 7.84 -8.74
#